data_AF-A0A942H8I3-F1
#
_entry.id   AF-A0A942H8I3-F1
#
_cell.length_a   1.000
_cell.length_b   1.000
_cell.length_c   1.000
_cell.angle_alpha   90.00
_cell.angle_beta   90.00
_cell.angle_gamma   90.00
#
_symmetry.space_group_name_H-M   'P 1'
#
loop_
_entity.id
_entity.type
_entity.pdbx_description
1 polymer ?
#
loop_
_entity_poly.entity_id
_entity_poly.type
_entity_poly.pdbx_seq_one_letter_code
_entity_poly.pdbx_strand_id
1 'polypeptide(L)'
;DHFLRTKIKPLFIDWNPASGDLDALKSLIETGIVQYRKDYAAYYDRCKHPDSPAMRDANPTVVLIPGIGMIAFGKNKSESRVTGEFYNCAIEVMRGAEAIDEYEAMDEQEAFDIEYWLLEEAKLRRMPPEKELDRQVIVVIGAGAGIGKATAHRLVKEGAHIVCVDLDENAAKETAQEIIKQYGAGIGVAGTGISNCGPAIGLACNITDRASVQKMFADALLAYGGMDTVVVTAGIFVPPDKSGYIPDQLWDKTFAINVTGAYIVADEANKVFKRQGLPANVVLTTSANAVVAKKGSLAYDTSKAAANHLVRELAIELSPLVRVNAVAPATVVKGSTMFPRDRVIASLAKYAIEFSEDEDTEALREKLANFYAKRTLTQVAIEPDDQAEAIFLLVSKRLGKTTGHVIPVDGGLQDGFLR
;
A
#
# COMPACT_ATOMS: atom_id res chain seq x y z
N ASP A 1 -25.13 -16.74 4.63
CA ASP A 1 -23.85 -16.16 5.07
C ASP A 1 -22.68 -17.14 5.16
N HIS A 2 -22.80 -18.28 5.86
CA HIS A 2 -21.67 -19.20 6.05
C HIS A 2 -21.02 -19.63 4.70
N PHE A 3 -21.73 -20.37 3.85
CA PHE A 3 -21.16 -20.88 2.58
C PHE A 3 -20.72 -19.78 1.60
N LEU A 4 -21.33 -18.60 1.63
CA LEU A 4 -20.87 -17.46 0.83
C LEU A 4 -19.45 -17.02 1.21
N ARG A 5 -19.08 -17.17 2.47
CA ARG A 5 -17.79 -16.72 3.02
C ARG A 5 -16.78 -17.84 3.10
N THR A 6 -17.19 -19.03 3.51
CA THR A 6 -16.29 -20.18 3.78
C THR A 6 -16.21 -21.18 2.63
N LYS A 7 -17.09 -21.05 1.62
CA LYS A 7 -17.34 -22.06 0.59
C LYS A 7 -17.89 -23.37 1.19
N ILE A 8 -18.23 -24.34 0.34
CA ILE A 8 -18.76 -25.64 0.77
C ILE A 8 -17.77 -26.45 1.64
N LYS A 9 -16.46 -26.29 1.41
CA LYS A 9 -15.40 -26.95 2.17
C LYS A 9 -14.12 -26.10 2.21
N PRO A 10 -13.26 -26.24 3.23
CA PRO A 10 -11.95 -25.60 3.25
C PRO A 10 -10.99 -26.31 2.27
N LEU A 11 -9.85 -25.67 1.97
CA LEU A 11 -8.70 -26.40 1.48
C LEU A 11 -7.92 -26.97 2.66
N PHE A 12 -7.95 -28.29 2.84
CA PHE A 12 -7.10 -28.97 3.81
C PHE A 12 -5.77 -29.34 3.16
N ILE A 13 -4.67 -28.91 3.76
CA ILE A 13 -3.32 -29.25 3.33
C ILE A 13 -2.81 -30.38 4.23
N ASP A 14 -2.76 -31.59 3.69
CA ASP A 14 -2.26 -32.78 4.40
C ASP A 14 -0.73 -32.76 4.52
N TRP A 15 -0.23 -31.84 5.35
CA TRP A 15 1.19 -31.67 5.64
C TRP A 15 1.48 -32.09 7.07
N ASN A 16 2.52 -32.91 7.26
CA ASN A 16 2.93 -33.37 8.58
C ASN A 16 3.99 -32.43 9.17
N PRO A 17 3.70 -31.68 10.25
CA PRO A 17 4.65 -30.76 10.85
C PRO A 17 5.88 -31.43 11.50
N ALA A 18 5.81 -32.74 11.79
CA ALA A 18 6.91 -33.47 12.43
C ALA A 18 7.98 -33.95 11.44
N SER A 19 7.61 -34.14 10.17
CA SER A 19 8.48 -34.75 9.16
C SER A 19 8.56 -33.98 7.84
N GLY A 20 7.61 -33.08 7.59
CA GLY A 20 7.53 -32.29 6.37
C GLY A 20 8.45 -31.08 6.42
N ASP A 21 8.99 -30.70 5.26
CA ASP A 21 9.74 -29.46 5.09
C ASP A 21 8.88 -28.37 4.44
N LEU A 22 9.44 -27.16 4.34
CA LEU A 22 8.77 -25.98 3.77
C LEU A 22 8.48 -26.11 2.27
N ASP A 23 9.35 -26.80 1.52
CA ASP A 23 9.18 -26.92 0.07
C ASP A 23 8.08 -27.93 -0.27
N ALA A 24 7.99 -29.02 0.50
CA ALA A 24 6.85 -29.93 0.47
C ALA A 24 5.54 -29.20 0.81
N LEU A 25 5.52 -28.35 1.84
CA LEU A 25 4.33 -27.57 2.20
C LEU A 25 3.88 -26.67 1.03
N LYS A 26 4.82 -25.93 0.42
CA LYS A 26 4.51 -25.07 -0.74
C LYS A 26 3.95 -25.85 -1.91
N SER A 27 4.57 -26.99 -2.25
CA SER A 27 4.10 -27.87 -3.33
C SER A 27 2.68 -28.40 -3.07
N LEU A 28 2.38 -28.78 -1.82
CA LEU A 28 1.03 -29.21 -1.43
C LEU A 28 0.00 -28.07 -1.54
N ILE A 29 0.38 -26.84 -1.18
CA ILE A 29 -0.48 -25.67 -1.34
C ILE A 29 -0.76 -25.40 -2.83
N GLU A 30 0.28 -25.39 -3.68
CA GLU A 30 0.14 -25.14 -5.12
C GLU A 30 -0.75 -26.18 -5.80
N THR A 31 -0.49 -27.46 -5.56
CA THR A 31 -1.28 -28.56 -6.11
C THR A 31 -2.69 -28.60 -5.53
N GLY A 32 -2.82 -28.36 -4.23
CA GLY A 32 -4.10 -28.29 -3.50
C GLY A 32 -5.01 -27.18 -4.04
N ILE A 33 -4.49 -25.99 -4.33
CA ILE A 33 -5.28 -24.90 -4.92
C ILE A 33 -5.80 -25.27 -6.31
N VAL A 34 -4.96 -25.90 -7.14
CA VAL A 34 -5.39 -26.34 -8.49
C VAL A 34 -6.49 -27.40 -8.38
N GLN A 35 -6.34 -28.36 -7.47
CA GLN A 35 -7.35 -29.39 -7.27
C GLN A 35 -8.64 -28.80 -6.69
N TYR A 36 -8.54 -27.90 -5.71
CA TYR A 36 -9.70 -27.23 -5.11
C TYR A 36 -10.56 -26.52 -6.15
N ARG A 37 -9.93 -25.79 -7.09
CA ARG A 37 -10.65 -25.11 -8.18
C ARG A 37 -11.40 -26.10 -9.09
N LYS A 38 -10.79 -27.26 -9.39
CA LYS A 38 -11.43 -28.33 -10.18
C LYS A 38 -12.61 -28.93 -9.43
N ASP A 39 -12.43 -29.24 -8.15
CA ASP A 39 -13.47 -29.79 -7.29
C ASP A 39 -14.67 -28.83 -7.19
N TYR A 40 -14.41 -27.54 -6.98
CA TYR A 40 -15.45 -26.52 -6.89
C TYR A 40 -16.21 -26.34 -8.20
N ALA A 41 -15.51 -26.37 -9.34
CA ALA A 41 -16.15 -26.34 -10.66
C ALA A 41 -17.02 -27.58 -10.91
N ALA A 42 -16.53 -28.76 -10.55
CA ALA A 42 -17.29 -30.00 -10.67
C ALA A 42 -18.53 -30.01 -9.76
N TYR A 43 -18.42 -29.50 -8.53
CA TYR A 43 -19.54 -29.27 -7.62
C TYR A 43 -20.58 -28.33 -8.24
N TYR A 44 -20.15 -27.17 -8.75
CA TYR A 44 -21.03 -26.24 -9.42
C TYR A 44 -21.75 -26.88 -10.62
N ASP A 45 -21.03 -27.63 -11.46
CA ASP A 45 -21.63 -28.27 -12.64
C ASP A 45 -22.60 -29.40 -12.29
N ARG A 46 -22.39 -30.13 -11.19
CA ARG A 46 -23.30 -31.17 -10.70
C ARG A 46 -24.61 -30.60 -10.15
N CYS A 47 -24.54 -29.47 -9.44
CA CYS A 47 -25.67 -28.98 -8.64
C CYS A 47 -26.39 -27.76 -9.24
N LYS A 48 -25.83 -27.09 -10.26
CA LYS A 48 -26.46 -25.91 -10.85
C LYS A 48 -27.82 -26.20 -11.48
N HIS A 49 -28.74 -25.27 -11.26
CA HIS A 49 -30.01 -25.18 -11.97
C HIS A 49 -29.89 -24.33 -13.24
N PRO A 50 -30.84 -24.41 -14.19
CA PRO A 50 -30.84 -23.59 -15.39
C PRO A 50 -30.80 -22.08 -15.16
N ASP A 51 -31.29 -21.61 -14.01
CA ASP A 51 -31.35 -20.21 -13.59
C ASP A 51 -30.29 -19.82 -12.55
N SER A 52 -29.34 -20.71 -12.26
CA SER A 52 -28.27 -20.43 -11.28
C SER A 52 -27.37 -19.27 -11.72
N PRO A 53 -26.94 -18.39 -10.80
CA PRO A 53 -25.93 -17.37 -11.07
C PRO A 53 -24.61 -17.98 -11.53
N ALA A 54 -23.79 -17.21 -12.25
CA ALA A 54 -22.47 -17.65 -12.67
C ALA A 54 -21.61 -18.14 -11.49
N MET A 55 -20.78 -19.16 -11.75
CA MET A 55 -19.88 -19.72 -10.76
C MET A 55 -19.02 -18.62 -10.13
N ARG A 56 -18.98 -18.61 -8.80
CA ARG A 56 -18.16 -17.67 -8.02
C ARG A 56 -16.67 -18.01 -8.19
N ASP A 57 -15.81 -17.11 -7.71
CA ASP A 57 -14.38 -17.36 -7.62
C ASP A 57 -14.13 -18.71 -6.92
N ALA A 58 -13.41 -19.59 -7.60
CA ALA A 58 -13.20 -20.98 -7.21
C ALA A 58 -11.98 -21.16 -6.28
N ASN A 59 -11.40 -20.09 -5.75
CA ASN A 59 -10.32 -20.18 -4.78
C ASN A 59 -10.88 -20.47 -3.38
N PRO A 60 -10.10 -21.18 -2.54
CA PRO A 60 -10.45 -21.38 -1.14
C PRO A 60 -10.37 -20.05 -0.39
N THR A 61 -11.34 -19.81 0.48
CA THR A 61 -11.31 -18.68 1.43
C THR A 61 -10.87 -19.10 2.82
N VAL A 62 -10.83 -20.41 3.09
CA VAL A 62 -10.31 -21.02 4.31
C VAL A 62 -9.32 -22.12 3.91
N VAL A 63 -8.11 -22.05 4.47
CA VAL A 63 -7.06 -23.06 4.32
C VAL A 63 -6.68 -23.56 5.71
N LEU A 64 -6.65 -24.88 5.89
CA LEU A 64 -6.28 -25.54 7.14
C LEU A 64 -4.97 -26.29 6.94
N ILE A 65 -4.00 -26.04 7.83
CA ILE A 65 -2.68 -26.67 7.77
C ILE A 65 -2.34 -27.23 9.17
N PRO A 66 -2.19 -28.55 9.33
CA PRO A 66 -1.79 -29.15 10.60
C PRO A 66 -0.50 -28.54 11.15
N GLY A 67 -0.47 -28.25 12.46
CA GLY A 67 0.68 -27.63 13.13
C GLY A 67 0.86 -26.13 12.91
N ILE A 68 0.17 -25.52 11.94
CA ILE A 68 0.19 -24.07 11.69
C ILE A 68 -1.14 -23.43 12.10
N GLY A 69 -2.27 -23.99 11.62
CA GLY A 69 -3.61 -23.52 11.94
C GLY A 69 -4.42 -23.13 10.70
N MET A 70 -5.30 -22.15 10.87
CA MET A 70 -6.24 -21.69 9.86
C MET A 70 -5.78 -20.37 9.23
N ILE A 71 -5.83 -20.31 7.90
CA ILE A 71 -5.62 -19.09 7.12
C ILE A 71 -6.94 -18.75 6.45
N ALA A 72 -7.46 -17.55 6.73
CA ALA A 72 -8.69 -17.05 6.15
C ALA A 72 -8.41 -15.85 5.24
N PHE A 73 -9.06 -15.85 4.08
CA PHE A 73 -8.92 -14.83 3.05
C PHE A 73 -10.22 -14.04 2.90
N GLY A 74 -10.08 -12.79 2.49
CA GLY A 74 -11.18 -11.88 2.21
C GLY A 74 -10.64 -10.62 1.53
N LYS A 75 -11.54 -9.81 0.96
CA LYS A 75 -11.10 -8.60 0.25
C LYS A 75 -10.44 -7.54 1.16
N ASN A 76 -10.76 -7.60 2.45
CA ASN A 76 -10.17 -6.75 3.48
C ASN A 76 -10.04 -7.50 4.81
N LYS A 77 -9.48 -6.82 5.81
CA LYS A 77 -9.13 -7.41 7.11
C LYS A 77 -10.37 -7.85 7.89
N SER A 78 -11.47 -7.09 7.80
CA SER A 78 -12.74 -7.48 8.41
C SER A 78 -13.31 -8.71 7.74
N GLU A 79 -13.32 -8.77 6.41
CA GLU A 79 -13.88 -9.89 5.69
C GLU A 79 -13.08 -11.18 5.92
N SER A 80 -11.74 -11.11 5.86
CA SER A 80 -10.90 -12.28 6.15
C SER A 80 -11.11 -12.78 7.58
N ARG A 81 -11.26 -11.88 8.54
CA ARG A 81 -11.52 -12.23 9.93
C ARG A 81 -12.91 -12.84 10.12
N VAL A 82 -13.95 -12.23 9.56
CA VAL A 82 -15.31 -12.77 9.61
C VAL A 82 -15.37 -14.17 8.99
N THR A 83 -14.69 -14.40 7.85
CA THR A 83 -14.56 -15.75 7.25
C THR A 83 -13.94 -16.74 8.25
N GLY A 84 -12.86 -16.36 8.93
CA GLY A 84 -12.25 -17.19 9.97
C GLY A 84 -13.19 -17.48 11.14
N GLU A 85 -13.96 -16.50 11.62
CA GLU A 85 -14.90 -16.70 12.72
C GLU A 85 -16.06 -17.62 12.35
N PHE A 86 -16.61 -17.50 11.14
CA PHE A 86 -17.62 -18.45 10.65
C PHE A 86 -17.08 -19.87 10.60
N TYR A 87 -15.82 -20.05 10.22
CA TYR A 87 -15.22 -21.37 10.14
C TYR A 87 -14.82 -21.93 11.52
N ASN A 88 -14.36 -21.10 12.44
CA ASN A 88 -14.17 -21.49 13.84
C ASN A 88 -15.48 -21.99 14.46
N CYS A 89 -16.59 -21.29 14.21
CA CYS A 89 -17.90 -21.74 14.67
C CYS A 89 -18.28 -23.10 14.07
N ALA A 90 -18.01 -23.33 12.78
CA ALA A 90 -18.24 -24.62 12.14
C ALA A 90 -17.40 -25.74 12.75
N ILE A 91 -16.12 -25.49 13.08
CA ILE A 91 -15.26 -26.46 13.78
C ILE A 91 -15.87 -26.82 15.14
N GLU A 92 -16.34 -25.85 15.92
CA GLU A 92 -16.94 -26.13 17.23
C GLU A 92 -18.28 -26.88 17.12
N VAL A 93 -19.08 -26.61 16.07
CA VAL A 93 -20.30 -27.39 15.77
C VAL A 93 -19.94 -28.83 15.42
N MET A 94 -18.98 -29.05 14.52
CA MET A 94 -18.50 -30.39 14.15
C MET A 94 -17.98 -31.15 15.38
N ARG A 95 -17.14 -30.51 16.20
CA ARG A 95 -16.62 -31.10 17.45
C ARG A 95 -17.73 -31.43 18.44
N GLY A 96 -18.74 -30.57 18.55
CA GLY A 96 -19.89 -30.79 19.44
C GLY A 96 -20.78 -31.94 18.96
N ALA A 97 -21.00 -32.06 17.65
CA ALA A 97 -21.69 -33.19 17.05
C ALA A 97 -20.92 -34.50 17.34
N GLU A 98 -19.63 -34.56 16.97
CA GLU A 98 -18.72 -35.70 17.19
C GLU A 98 -18.58 -36.15 18.65
N ALA A 99 -18.87 -35.27 19.61
CA ALA A 99 -18.90 -35.62 21.02
C ALA A 99 -20.17 -36.40 21.43
N ILE A 100 -21.23 -36.34 20.63
CA ILE A 100 -22.52 -36.99 20.84
C ILE A 100 -22.68 -38.19 19.90
N ASP A 101 -22.48 -37.97 18.60
CA ASP A 101 -22.56 -38.96 17.52
C ASP A 101 -21.74 -38.49 16.30
N GLU A 102 -21.70 -39.25 15.20
CA GLU A 102 -20.96 -38.87 13.98
C GLU A 102 -21.52 -37.58 13.34
N TYR A 103 -20.63 -36.66 12.94
CA TYR A 103 -21.05 -35.48 12.18
C TYR A 103 -21.42 -35.85 10.74
N GLU A 104 -22.66 -35.59 10.35
CA GLU A 104 -23.13 -35.71 8.97
C GLU A 104 -23.18 -34.32 8.31
N ALA A 105 -22.47 -34.16 7.20
CA ALA A 105 -22.52 -32.93 6.41
C ALA A 105 -23.82 -32.88 5.59
N MET A 106 -24.31 -31.66 5.35
CA MET A 106 -25.45 -31.43 4.47
C MET A 106 -25.15 -31.84 3.02
N ASP A 107 -26.18 -32.33 2.31
CA ASP A 107 -26.07 -32.75 0.91
C ASP A 107 -25.55 -31.63 -0.01
N GLU A 108 -24.76 -31.97 -1.03
CA GLU A 108 -24.18 -30.99 -1.96
C GLU A 108 -25.26 -30.12 -2.63
N GLN A 109 -26.42 -30.70 -2.98
CA GLN A 109 -27.50 -29.93 -3.62
C GLN A 109 -28.11 -28.90 -2.66
N GLU A 110 -28.32 -29.26 -1.40
CA GLU A 110 -28.84 -28.33 -0.40
C GLU A 110 -27.83 -27.22 -0.08
N ALA A 111 -26.54 -27.58 0.00
CA ALA A 111 -25.45 -26.61 0.13
C ALA A 111 -25.42 -25.62 -1.03
N PHE A 112 -25.61 -26.13 -2.25
CA PHE A 112 -25.64 -25.32 -3.46
C PHE A 112 -26.82 -24.35 -3.45
N ASP A 113 -28.02 -24.84 -3.11
CA ASP A 113 -29.23 -24.02 -3.07
C ASP A 113 -29.12 -22.87 -2.04
N ILE A 114 -28.35 -23.06 -0.97
CA ILE A 114 -28.03 -22.01 0.01
C ILE A 114 -26.93 -21.05 -0.50
N GLU A 115 -25.83 -21.57 -1.06
CA GLU A 115 -24.71 -20.75 -1.54
C GLU A 115 -25.10 -19.90 -2.76
N TYR A 116 -25.94 -20.43 -3.65
CA TYR A 116 -26.40 -19.79 -4.88
C TYR A 116 -27.83 -19.26 -4.80
N TRP A 117 -28.36 -19.10 -3.58
CA TRP A 117 -29.72 -18.61 -3.36
C TRP A 117 -30.00 -17.26 -4.04
N LEU A 118 -30.99 -17.21 -4.93
CA LEU A 118 -31.26 -16.05 -5.80
C LEU A 118 -31.59 -14.75 -5.05
N LEU A 119 -32.25 -14.86 -3.88
CA LEU A 119 -32.56 -13.67 -3.07
C LEU A 119 -31.31 -13.08 -2.42
N GLU A 120 -30.35 -13.92 -2.04
CA GLU A 120 -29.08 -13.46 -1.50
C GLU A 120 -28.19 -12.87 -2.61
N GLU A 121 -28.18 -13.51 -3.79
CA GLU A 121 -27.55 -12.95 -4.98
C GLU A 121 -28.10 -11.56 -5.33
N ALA A 122 -29.42 -11.37 -5.22
CA ALA A 122 -30.04 -10.06 -5.44
C ALA A 122 -29.59 -9.00 -4.43
N LYS A 123 -29.26 -9.38 -3.18
CA LYS A 123 -28.66 -8.47 -2.19
C LYS A 123 -27.20 -8.17 -2.54
N LEU A 124 -26.42 -9.17 -2.91
CA LEU A 124 -25.01 -9.00 -3.30
C LEU A 124 -24.87 -8.05 -4.50
N ARG A 125 -25.76 -8.17 -5.50
CA ARG A 125 -25.80 -7.25 -6.65
C ARG A 125 -26.14 -5.80 -6.32
N ARG A 126 -26.76 -5.55 -5.15
CA ARG A 126 -27.05 -4.19 -4.65
C ARG A 126 -25.90 -3.62 -3.82
N MET A 127 -24.92 -4.43 -3.43
CA MET A 127 -23.74 -3.94 -2.73
C MET A 127 -22.86 -3.13 -3.68
N PRO A 128 -22.11 -2.13 -3.18
CA PRO A 128 -21.13 -1.43 -3.98
C PRO A 128 -20.14 -2.41 -4.61
N PRO A 129 -19.70 -2.17 -5.87
CA PRO A 129 -18.68 -2.98 -6.50
C PRO A 129 -17.38 -2.96 -5.68
N GLU A 130 -16.57 -4.00 -5.86
CA GLU A 130 -15.21 -4.05 -5.32
C GLU A 130 -14.42 -2.84 -5.81
N LYS A 131 -13.70 -2.20 -4.89
CA LYS A 131 -12.90 -1.02 -5.20
C LYS A 131 -11.59 -1.43 -5.86
N GLU A 132 -10.96 -0.49 -6.56
CA GLU A 132 -9.82 -0.79 -7.43
C GLU A 132 -8.58 -1.31 -6.68
N LEU A 133 -8.41 -0.92 -5.41
CA LEU A 133 -7.31 -1.36 -4.56
C LEU A 133 -7.76 -2.25 -3.41
N ASP A 134 -8.98 -2.79 -3.44
CA ASP A 134 -9.33 -3.88 -2.52
C ASP A 134 -8.31 -5.03 -2.70
N ARG A 135 -7.97 -5.69 -1.58
CA ARG A 135 -6.91 -6.72 -1.49
C ARG A 135 -5.49 -6.21 -1.74
N GLN A 136 -5.25 -4.91 -1.80
CA GLN A 136 -3.89 -4.37 -1.97
C GLN A 136 -3.36 -3.83 -0.65
N VAL A 137 -2.18 -4.32 -0.26
CA VAL A 137 -1.43 -3.85 0.90
C VAL A 137 -0.32 -2.93 0.43
N ILE A 138 -0.39 -1.66 0.83
CA ILE A 138 0.50 -0.61 0.34
C ILE A 138 1.28 0.01 1.49
N VAL A 139 2.60 -0.04 1.39
CA VAL A 139 3.51 0.63 2.32
C VAL A 139 3.79 2.04 1.81
N VAL A 140 3.50 3.06 2.62
CA VAL A 140 3.76 4.47 2.28
C VAL A 140 4.80 5.02 3.25
N ILE A 141 6.01 5.25 2.77
CA ILE A 141 7.15 5.75 3.55
C ILE A 141 7.28 7.26 3.41
N GLY A 142 7.33 7.97 4.53
CA GLY A 142 7.16 9.42 4.61
C GLY A 142 5.69 9.82 4.81
N ALA A 143 4.88 8.94 5.40
CA ALA A 143 3.44 9.11 5.57
C ALA A 143 3.04 10.00 6.76
N GLY A 144 3.98 10.48 7.57
CA GLY A 144 3.66 11.32 8.73
C GLY A 144 3.11 12.70 8.37
N ALA A 145 3.40 13.21 7.17
CA ALA A 145 2.97 14.53 6.72
C ALA A 145 2.93 14.66 5.18
N GLY A 146 2.42 15.81 4.70
CA GLY A 146 2.50 16.22 3.30
C GLY A 146 2.02 15.18 2.29
N ILE A 147 2.82 14.95 1.24
CA ILE A 147 2.50 14.05 0.12
C ILE A 147 2.25 12.61 0.60
N GLY A 148 3.04 12.09 1.53
CA GLY A 148 2.87 10.71 2.00
C GLY A 148 1.57 10.55 2.78
N LYS A 149 1.23 11.50 3.65
CA LYS A 149 -0.06 11.51 4.37
C LYS A 149 -1.24 11.59 3.41
N ALA A 150 -1.20 12.50 2.43
CA ALA A 150 -2.23 12.61 1.40
C ALA A 150 -2.36 11.33 0.56
N THR A 151 -1.23 10.69 0.24
CA THR A 151 -1.18 9.40 -0.48
C THR A 151 -1.86 8.30 0.32
N ALA A 152 -1.56 8.18 1.63
CA ALA A 152 -2.20 7.20 2.50
C ALA A 152 -3.74 7.36 2.51
N HIS A 153 -4.23 8.59 2.70
CA HIS A 153 -5.66 8.93 2.68
C HIS A 153 -6.32 8.69 1.31
N ARG A 154 -5.60 8.97 0.22
CA ARG A 154 -6.10 8.78 -1.14
C ARG A 154 -6.26 7.31 -1.51
N LEU A 155 -5.29 6.47 -1.13
CA LEU A 155 -5.26 5.05 -1.49
C LEU A 155 -6.27 4.23 -0.68
N VAL A 156 -6.44 4.50 0.62
CA VAL A 156 -7.46 3.79 1.44
C VAL A 156 -8.89 4.04 0.96
N LYS A 157 -9.14 5.21 0.34
CA LYS A 157 -10.44 5.50 -0.30
C LYS A 157 -10.83 4.44 -1.33
N GLU A 158 -9.84 3.83 -1.98
CA GLU A 158 -9.99 2.78 -3.01
C GLU A 158 -9.86 1.36 -2.45
N GLY A 159 -9.90 1.18 -1.12
CA GLY A 159 -9.96 -0.15 -0.49
C GLY A 159 -8.61 -0.73 -0.04
N ALA A 160 -7.49 -0.03 -0.30
CA ALA A 160 -6.17 -0.51 0.10
C ALA A 160 -5.99 -0.54 1.63
N HIS A 161 -5.20 -1.50 2.11
CA HIS A 161 -4.66 -1.48 3.47
C HIS A 161 -3.35 -0.70 3.47
N ILE A 162 -3.23 0.24 4.39
CA ILE A 162 -2.10 1.18 4.40
C ILE A 162 -1.17 0.91 5.58
N VAL A 163 0.10 0.70 5.27
CA VAL A 163 1.17 0.75 6.26
C VAL A 163 1.77 2.16 6.18
N CYS A 164 1.36 3.03 7.10
CA CYS A 164 1.90 4.38 7.24
C CYS A 164 3.28 4.26 7.90
N VAL A 165 4.33 4.71 7.22
CA VAL A 165 5.70 4.61 7.72
C VAL A 165 6.33 6.00 7.73
N ASP A 166 7.00 6.34 8.82
CA ASP A 166 7.82 7.55 8.90
C ASP A 166 9.03 7.31 9.83
N LEU A 167 9.99 8.23 9.86
CA LEU A 167 11.04 8.20 10.88
C LEU A 167 10.44 8.52 12.26
N ASP A 168 9.46 9.44 12.29
CA ASP A 168 8.66 9.73 13.49
C ASP A 168 7.48 8.75 13.59
N GLU A 169 7.60 7.79 14.52
CA GLU A 169 6.57 6.79 14.76
C GLU A 169 5.21 7.40 15.11
N ASN A 170 5.19 8.51 15.85
CA ASN A 170 3.96 9.12 16.31
C ASN A 170 3.19 9.75 15.14
N ALA A 171 3.90 10.45 14.24
CA ALA A 171 3.28 11.03 13.05
C ALA A 171 2.70 9.94 12.12
N ALA A 172 3.41 8.82 11.96
CA ALA A 172 2.91 7.67 11.21
C ALA A 172 1.66 7.05 11.85
N LYS A 173 1.66 6.89 13.18
CA LYS A 173 0.51 6.38 13.93
C LYS A 173 -0.69 7.32 13.89
N GLU A 174 -0.47 8.63 13.97
CA GLU A 174 -1.54 9.63 13.87
C GLU A 174 -2.26 9.52 12.52
N THR A 175 -1.50 9.44 11.42
CA THR A 175 -2.08 9.27 10.08
C THR A 175 -2.90 7.96 9.98
N ALA A 176 -2.38 6.85 10.52
CA ALA A 176 -3.14 5.61 10.56
C ALA A 176 -4.42 5.71 11.40
N GLN A 177 -4.36 6.41 12.54
CA GLN A 177 -5.52 6.64 13.42
C GLN A 177 -6.59 7.51 12.76
N GLU A 178 -6.20 8.53 11.99
CA GLU A 178 -7.15 9.32 11.19
C GLU A 178 -7.91 8.45 10.18
N ILE A 179 -7.18 7.58 9.48
CA ILE A 179 -7.77 6.62 8.53
C ILE A 179 -8.75 5.70 9.28
N ILE A 180 -8.34 5.11 10.41
CA ILE A 180 -9.20 4.24 11.23
C ILE A 180 -10.43 4.99 11.74
N LYS A 181 -10.28 6.26 12.14
CA LYS A 181 -11.41 7.09 12.60
C LYS A 181 -12.42 7.33 11.49
N GLN A 182 -11.96 7.51 10.25
CA GLN A 182 -12.82 7.79 9.11
C GLN A 182 -13.51 6.53 8.56
N TYR A 183 -12.78 5.43 8.43
CA TYR A 183 -13.27 4.20 7.78
C TYR A 183 -13.68 3.09 8.77
N GLY A 184 -13.43 3.31 10.06
CA GLY A 184 -13.59 2.32 11.11
C GLY A 184 -12.41 1.36 11.17
N ALA A 185 -12.19 0.76 12.36
CA ALA A 185 -11.28 -0.37 12.49
C ALA A 185 -11.76 -1.57 11.66
N GLY A 186 -13.08 -1.68 11.47
CA GLY A 186 -13.73 -2.75 10.73
C GLY A 186 -14.39 -3.78 11.65
N ILE A 187 -15.40 -4.47 11.14
CA ILE A 187 -16.20 -5.43 11.92
C ILE A 187 -15.39 -6.69 12.18
N GLY A 188 -15.47 -7.20 13.41
CA GLY A 188 -14.85 -8.47 13.81
C GLY A 188 -13.33 -8.41 13.90
N VAL A 189 -12.69 -7.25 13.69
CA VAL A 189 -11.25 -7.10 13.81
C VAL A 189 -10.79 -7.51 15.21
N ALA A 190 -9.99 -8.57 15.22
CA ALA A 190 -9.39 -9.17 16.39
C ALA A 190 -8.08 -9.83 15.94
N GLY A 191 -7.18 -10.08 16.89
CA GLY A 191 -5.87 -10.67 16.64
C GLY A 191 -4.95 -10.45 17.82
N THR A 192 -3.67 -10.76 17.65
CA THR A 192 -2.64 -10.52 18.67
C THR A 192 -1.52 -9.65 18.10
N GLY A 193 -0.99 -8.76 18.95
CA GLY A 193 0.05 -7.82 18.55
C GLY A 193 -0.33 -7.00 17.32
N ILE A 194 0.57 -6.94 16.34
CA ILE A 194 0.41 -6.12 15.13
C ILE A 194 -0.69 -6.62 14.17
N SER A 195 -1.11 -7.88 14.30
CA SER A 195 -2.18 -8.45 13.48
C SER A 195 -3.57 -7.98 13.90
N ASN A 196 -3.72 -7.40 15.11
CA ASN A 196 -4.95 -6.76 15.57
C ASN A 196 -5.08 -5.33 15.02
N CYS A 197 -5.17 -5.23 13.69
CA CYS A 197 -5.19 -3.96 12.98
C CYS A 197 -6.41 -3.85 12.06
N GLY A 198 -6.82 -2.61 11.78
CA GLY A 198 -7.89 -2.30 10.83
C GLY A 198 -7.35 -2.09 9.41
N PRO A 199 -7.84 -1.07 8.67
CA PRO A 199 -7.35 -0.78 7.32
C PRO A 199 -5.99 -0.06 7.30
N ALA A 200 -5.47 0.37 8.46
CA ALA A 200 -4.18 1.06 8.52
C ALA A 200 -3.39 0.72 9.80
N ILE A 201 -2.06 0.81 9.71
CA ILE A 201 -1.12 0.78 10.85
C ILE A 201 -0.04 1.85 10.68
N GLY A 202 0.55 2.29 11.78
CA GLY A 202 1.69 3.22 11.80
C GLY A 202 2.96 2.55 12.30
N LEU A 203 4.08 2.67 11.57
CA LEU A 203 5.38 2.11 11.90
C LEU A 203 6.51 3.13 11.78
N ALA A 204 7.57 2.95 12.57
CA ALA A 204 8.82 3.70 12.42
C ALA A 204 9.76 3.01 11.44
N CYS A 205 10.45 3.77 10.60
CA CYS A 205 11.55 3.25 9.77
C CYS A 205 12.57 4.33 9.44
N ASN A 206 13.85 4.03 9.69
CA ASN A 206 14.95 4.78 9.10
C ASN A 206 15.38 4.10 7.79
N ILE A 207 15.04 4.70 6.65
CA ILE A 207 15.34 4.13 5.34
C ILE A 207 16.84 4.05 5.00
N THR A 208 17.70 4.76 5.74
CA THR A 208 19.15 4.62 5.57
C THR A 208 19.73 3.44 6.34
N ASP A 209 18.92 2.76 7.16
CA ASP A 209 19.29 1.55 7.90
C ASP A 209 18.51 0.35 7.36
N ARG A 210 19.25 -0.58 6.75
CA ARG A 210 18.69 -1.79 6.15
C ARG A 210 17.99 -2.70 7.16
N ALA A 211 18.48 -2.77 8.40
CA ALA A 211 17.84 -3.58 9.44
C ALA A 211 16.49 -2.97 9.85
N SER A 212 16.41 -1.64 9.92
CA SER A 212 15.15 -0.91 10.16
C SER A 212 14.13 -1.18 9.05
N VAL A 213 14.55 -1.17 7.78
CA VAL A 213 13.67 -1.50 6.63
C VAL A 213 13.18 -2.96 6.69
N GLN A 214 14.06 -3.90 6.98
CA GLN A 214 13.71 -5.32 7.12
C GLN A 214 12.67 -5.55 8.22
N LYS A 215 12.86 -4.91 9.39
CA LYS A 215 11.90 -4.99 10.49
C LYS A 215 10.54 -4.42 10.08
N MET A 216 10.51 -3.25 9.45
CA MET A 216 9.27 -2.61 8.99
C MET A 216 8.50 -3.52 8.01
N PHE A 217 9.18 -4.17 7.06
CA PHE A 217 8.51 -5.11 6.16
C PHE A 217 8.04 -6.38 6.87
N ALA A 218 8.81 -6.93 7.83
CA ALA A 218 8.35 -8.07 8.63
C ALA A 218 7.07 -7.73 9.41
N ASP A 219 7.02 -6.55 10.00
CA ASP A 219 5.85 -6.03 10.72
C ASP A 219 4.63 -5.87 9.79
N ALA A 220 4.81 -5.34 8.58
CA ALA A 220 3.76 -5.25 7.56
C ALA A 220 3.23 -6.63 7.14
N LEU A 221 4.12 -7.60 6.93
CA LEU A 221 3.76 -8.97 6.56
C LEU A 221 2.98 -9.68 7.67
N LEU A 222 3.35 -9.48 8.94
CA LEU A 222 2.60 -10.04 10.08
C LEU A 222 1.22 -9.40 10.24
N ALA A 223 1.07 -8.14 9.85
CA ALA A 223 -0.21 -7.43 9.92
C ALA A 223 -1.23 -7.94 8.88
N TYR A 224 -0.79 -8.10 7.63
CA TYR A 224 -1.68 -8.27 6.48
C TYR A 224 -1.40 -9.50 5.61
N GLY A 225 -0.32 -10.25 5.86
CA GLY A 225 0.01 -11.49 5.13
C GLY A 225 0.81 -11.29 3.84
N GLY A 226 1.08 -10.05 3.43
CA GLY A 226 1.77 -9.72 2.18
C GLY A 226 1.98 -8.22 2.00
N MET A 227 2.65 -7.83 0.91
CA MET A 227 2.62 -6.45 0.39
C MET A 227 2.67 -6.41 -1.14
N ASP A 228 1.92 -5.48 -1.73
CA ASP A 228 1.78 -5.36 -3.19
C ASP A 228 2.50 -4.12 -3.73
N THR A 229 2.69 -3.10 -2.91
CA THR A 229 3.26 -1.82 -3.35
C THR A 229 4.06 -1.12 -2.25
N VAL A 230 5.17 -0.48 -2.64
CA VAL A 230 5.91 0.44 -1.79
C VAL A 230 5.97 1.82 -2.45
N VAL A 231 5.51 2.83 -1.72
CA VAL A 231 5.61 4.25 -2.11
C VAL A 231 6.61 4.93 -1.19
N VAL A 232 7.63 5.57 -1.77
CA VAL A 232 8.64 6.32 -1.02
C VAL A 232 8.47 7.81 -1.31
N THR A 233 7.88 8.53 -0.36
CA THR A 233 7.75 9.99 -0.36
C THR A 233 8.79 10.67 0.52
N ALA A 234 9.46 9.92 1.40
CA ALA A 234 10.53 10.41 2.25
C ALA A 234 11.67 11.02 1.43
N GLY A 235 12.13 12.19 1.87
CA GLY A 235 13.24 12.93 1.28
C GLY A 235 13.55 14.17 2.10
N ILE A 236 14.75 14.71 1.94
CA ILE A 236 15.18 15.90 2.66
C ILE A 236 15.75 16.94 1.70
N PHE A 237 15.59 18.21 2.07
CA PHE A 237 16.30 19.32 1.49
C PHE A 237 17.18 19.94 2.57
N VAL A 238 18.50 19.94 2.37
CA VAL A 238 19.44 20.62 3.26
C VAL A 238 19.93 21.90 2.56
N PRO A 239 19.64 23.09 3.11
CA PRO A 239 20.13 24.34 2.52
C PRO A 239 21.65 24.46 2.69
N PRO A 240 22.36 25.08 1.72
CA PRO A 240 23.74 25.51 1.93
C PRO A 240 23.80 26.65 2.96
N ASP A 241 25.01 26.95 3.43
CA ASP A 241 25.25 28.09 4.32
C ASP A 241 25.06 29.44 3.60
N LYS A 242 25.25 30.55 4.33
CA LYS A 242 25.10 31.91 3.79
C LYS A 242 26.05 32.23 2.62
N SER A 243 27.19 31.53 2.51
CA SER A 243 28.13 31.67 1.39
C SER A 243 27.72 30.84 0.16
N GLY A 244 26.75 29.94 0.32
CA GLY A 244 26.34 28.98 -0.70
C GLY A 244 27.14 27.68 -0.66
N TYR A 245 28.01 27.49 0.33
CA TYR A 245 28.79 26.28 0.53
C TYR A 245 27.96 25.19 1.22
N ILE A 246 28.16 23.93 0.82
CA ILE A 246 27.58 22.76 1.48
C ILE A 246 28.73 21.86 1.98
N PRO A 247 28.84 21.62 3.30
CA PRO A 247 29.80 20.68 3.84
C PRO A 247 29.55 19.25 3.36
N ASP A 248 30.61 18.47 3.19
CA ASP A 248 30.55 17.06 2.74
C ASP A 248 29.55 16.23 3.55
N GLN A 249 29.50 16.40 4.87
CA GLN A 249 28.55 15.67 5.73
C GLN A 249 27.07 15.94 5.38
N LEU A 250 26.74 17.17 4.97
CA LEU A 250 25.38 17.54 4.56
C LEU A 250 25.08 17.08 3.13
N TRP A 251 26.09 17.06 2.26
CA TRP A 251 26.03 16.44 0.95
C TRP A 251 25.73 14.93 1.08
N ASP A 252 26.54 14.21 1.85
CA ASP A 252 26.42 12.78 2.09
C ASP A 252 25.07 12.43 2.69
N LYS A 253 24.62 13.19 3.69
CA LYS A 253 23.29 13.02 4.29
C LYS A 253 22.17 13.17 3.26
N THR A 254 22.30 14.12 2.33
CA THR A 254 21.30 14.34 1.27
C THR A 254 21.22 13.13 0.33
N PHE A 255 22.35 12.60 -0.12
CA PHE A 255 22.39 11.41 -0.97
C PHE A 255 21.96 10.13 -0.23
N ALA A 256 22.40 9.97 1.02
CA ALA A 256 22.04 8.82 1.84
C ALA A 256 20.52 8.67 1.96
N ILE A 257 19.78 9.78 2.13
CA ILE A 257 18.32 9.75 2.27
C ILE A 257 17.63 9.75 0.90
N ASN A 258 17.97 10.69 0.00
CA ASN A 258 17.21 10.90 -1.24
C ASN A 258 17.47 9.83 -2.31
N VAL A 259 18.59 9.11 -2.22
CA VAL A 259 19.01 8.11 -3.22
C VAL A 259 19.20 6.76 -2.57
N THR A 260 20.16 6.65 -1.65
CA THR A 260 20.54 5.35 -1.04
C THR A 260 19.38 4.74 -0.26
N GLY A 261 18.62 5.55 0.48
CA GLY A 261 17.45 5.09 1.23
C GLY A 261 16.37 4.47 0.33
N ALA A 262 16.06 5.13 -0.78
CA ALA A 262 15.10 4.59 -1.76
C ALA A 262 15.60 3.27 -2.39
N TYR A 263 16.91 3.17 -2.67
CA TYR A 263 17.52 1.92 -3.14
C TYR A 263 17.42 0.81 -2.10
N ILE A 264 17.77 1.05 -0.83
CA ILE A 264 17.70 0.06 0.25
C ILE A 264 16.27 -0.47 0.38
N VAL A 265 15.28 0.43 0.37
CA VAL A 265 13.86 0.07 0.42
C VAL A 265 13.48 -0.83 -0.76
N ALA A 266 13.83 -0.45 -1.99
CA ALA A 266 13.49 -1.22 -3.19
C ALA A 266 14.17 -2.60 -3.20
N ASP A 267 15.43 -2.68 -2.78
CA ASP A 267 16.20 -3.94 -2.72
C ASP A 267 15.62 -4.92 -1.67
N GLU A 268 15.28 -4.43 -0.47
CA GLU A 268 14.62 -5.28 0.53
C GLU A 268 13.18 -5.65 0.12
N ALA A 269 12.44 -4.74 -0.51
CA ALA A 269 11.10 -5.05 -1.03
C ALA A 269 11.13 -6.14 -2.10
N ASN A 270 12.14 -6.13 -2.98
CA ASN A 270 12.33 -7.15 -4.03
C ASN A 270 12.42 -8.57 -3.46
N LYS A 271 13.05 -8.74 -2.29
CA LYS A 271 13.12 -10.06 -1.63
C LYS A 271 11.74 -10.55 -1.22
N VAL A 272 10.86 -9.66 -0.80
CA VAL A 272 9.46 -9.99 -0.48
C VAL A 272 8.69 -10.28 -1.76
N PHE A 273 8.79 -9.43 -2.78
CA PHE A 273 8.10 -9.62 -4.06
C PHE A 273 8.49 -10.93 -4.74
N LYS A 274 9.78 -11.26 -4.80
CA LYS A 274 10.27 -12.54 -5.34
C LYS A 274 9.73 -13.76 -4.58
N ARG A 275 9.58 -13.67 -3.26
CA ARG A 275 8.98 -14.74 -2.46
C ARG A 275 7.49 -14.90 -2.71
N GLN A 276 6.78 -13.79 -2.93
CA GLN A 276 5.35 -13.82 -3.26
C GLN A 276 5.09 -14.29 -4.70
N GLY A 277 5.97 -13.95 -5.64
CA GLY A 277 5.79 -14.26 -7.06
C GLY A 277 4.60 -13.54 -7.70
N LEU A 278 4.12 -12.45 -7.08
CA LEU A 278 2.99 -11.66 -7.54
C LEU A 278 3.45 -10.32 -8.16
N PRO A 279 2.74 -9.79 -9.16
CA PRO A 279 3.01 -8.45 -9.68
C PRO A 279 3.01 -7.41 -8.56
N ALA A 280 3.99 -6.51 -8.57
CA ALA A 280 4.13 -5.48 -7.54
C ALA A 280 4.50 -4.12 -8.13
N ASN A 281 4.40 -3.06 -7.31
CA ASN A 281 4.74 -1.70 -7.72
C ASN A 281 5.69 -1.02 -6.73
N VAL A 282 6.60 -0.22 -7.27
CA VAL A 282 7.42 0.72 -6.50
C VAL A 282 7.21 2.12 -7.09
N VAL A 283 6.84 3.08 -6.25
CA VAL A 283 6.69 4.48 -6.67
C VAL A 283 7.58 5.37 -5.82
N LEU A 284 8.51 6.07 -6.45
CA LEU A 284 9.40 7.02 -5.77
C LEU A 284 8.90 8.45 -5.96
N THR A 285 9.16 9.32 -4.98
CA THR A 285 8.94 10.77 -5.12
C THR A 285 10.27 11.46 -5.39
N THR A 286 10.47 11.92 -6.62
CA THR A 286 11.68 12.64 -7.02
C THR A 286 11.48 14.15 -6.87
N SER A 287 11.66 14.94 -7.93
CA SER A 287 11.39 16.38 -7.98
C SER A 287 11.60 16.91 -9.39
N ALA A 288 10.90 17.98 -9.77
CA ALA A 288 11.23 18.78 -10.95
C ALA A 288 12.68 19.30 -10.93
N ASN A 289 13.27 19.49 -9.73
CA ASN A 289 14.68 19.87 -9.58
C ASN A 289 15.67 18.81 -10.11
N ALA A 290 15.22 17.60 -10.42
CA ALA A 290 16.04 16.60 -11.09
C ALA A 290 16.47 17.02 -12.51
N VAL A 291 15.75 17.96 -13.12
CA VAL A 291 16.04 18.52 -14.45
C VAL A 291 16.12 20.05 -14.45
N VAL A 292 15.58 20.71 -13.42
CA VAL A 292 15.70 22.16 -13.22
C VAL A 292 16.84 22.45 -12.25
N ALA A 293 17.91 23.07 -12.73
CA ALA A 293 19.03 23.52 -11.91
C ALA A 293 18.82 24.95 -11.38
N LYS A 294 19.10 25.19 -10.10
CA LYS A 294 19.04 26.54 -9.52
C LYS A 294 20.07 26.76 -8.41
N LYS A 295 20.42 28.03 -8.17
CA LYS A 295 21.35 28.41 -7.09
C LYS A 295 20.72 28.11 -5.72
N GLY A 296 21.48 27.45 -4.86
CA GLY A 296 21.10 27.18 -3.47
C GLY A 296 20.49 25.80 -3.22
N SER A 297 20.50 24.90 -4.20
CA SER A 297 19.95 23.53 -4.07
C SER A 297 20.88 22.45 -4.65
N LEU A 298 22.17 22.72 -4.77
CA LEU A 298 23.16 21.85 -5.45
C LEU A 298 23.07 20.36 -5.05
N ALA A 299 23.17 20.04 -3.75
CA ALA A 299 23.09 18.65 -3.29
C ALA A 299 21.71 18.03 -3.53
N TYR A 300 20.64 18.79 -3.31
CA TYR A 300 19.28 18.32 -3.51
C TYR A 300 19.00 18.02 -4.98
N ASP A 301 19.29 18.95 -5.88
CA ASP A 301 19.03 18.85 -7.31
C ASP A 301 19.79 17.66 -7.90
N THR A 302 21.08 17.54 -7.56
CA THR A 302 21.92 16.40 -7.97
C THR A 302 21.38 15.09 -7.41
N SER A 303 20.97 15.05 -6.13
CA SER A 303 20.38 13.85 -5.54
C SER A 303 19.06 13.44 -6.21
N LYS A 304 18.24 14.41 -6.65
CA LYS A 304 16.96 14.12 -7.33
C LYS A 304 17.17 13.72 -8.79
N ALA A 305 18.21 14.24 -9.46
CA ALA A 305 18.65 13.73 -10.76
C ALA A 305 19.12 12.27 -10.64
N ALA A 306 19.91 11.94 -9.62
CA ALA A 306 20.31 10.56 -9.32
C ALA A 306 19.11 9.67 -9.00
N ALA A 307 18.14 10.15 -8.19
CA ALA A 307 16.91 9.41 -7.90
C ALA A 307 16.06 9.17 -9.17
N ASN A 308 15.99 10.13 -10.10
CA ASN A 308 15.34 9.93 -11.40
C ASN A 308 16.01 8.80 -12.20
N HIS A 309 17.34 8.72 -12.20
CA HIS A 309 18.03 7.63 -12.89
C HIS A 309 17.85 6.30 -12.15
N LEU A 310 17.86 6.31 -10.81
CA LEU A 310 17.58 5.13 -9.98
C LEU A 310 16.22 4.50 -10.31
N VAL A 311 15.18 5.29 -10.60
CA VAL A 311 13.86 4.76 -11.05
C VAL A 311 14.01 3.87 -12.28
N ARG A 312 14.84 4.27 -13.25
CA ARG A 312 15.06 3.54 -14.51
C ARG A 312 15.85 2.26 -14.27
N GLU A 313 16.92 2.35 -13.49
CA GLU A 313 17.74 1.19 -13.11
C GLU A 313 16.92 0.16 -12.33
N LEU A 314 16.13 0.59 -11.35
CA LEU A 314 15.25 -0.31 -10.60
C LEU A 314 14.15 -0.90 -11.48
N ALA A 315 13.61 -0.16 -12.45
CA ALA A 315 12.63 -0.70 -13.39
C ALA A 315 13.19 -1.85 -14.24
N ILE A 316 14.47 -1.77 -14.61
CA ILE A 316 15.18 -2.84 -15.33
C ILE A 316 15.45 -4.01 -14.37
N GLU A 317 16.06 -3.74 -13.22
CA GLU A 317 16.52 -4.75 -12.26
C GLU A 317 15.36 -5.56 -11.63
N LEU A 318 14.22 -4.91 -11.38
CA LEU A 318 13.07 -5.54 -10.74
C LEU A 318 12.07 -6.14 -11.75
N SER A 319 12.37 -6.03 -13.05
CA SER A 319 11.58 -6.67 -14.10
C SER A 319 11.74 -8.20 -14.09
N PRO A 320 10.76 -8.97 -14.61
CA PRO A 320 9.47 -8.55 -15.13
C PRO A 320 8.37 -8.39 -14.06
N LEU A 321 8.69 -8.67 -12.80
CA LEU A 321 7.69 -8.81 -11.74
C LEU A 321 7.18 -7.45 -11.21
N VAL A 322 8.04 -6.45 -11.17
CA VAL A 322 7.76 -5.17 -10.51
C VAL A 322 7.78 -4.02 -11.51
N ARG A 323 6.79 -3.14 -11.42
CA ARG A 323 6.83 -1.84 -12.10
C ARG A 323 7.41 -0.79 -11.17
N VAL A 324 8.37 -0.02 -11.67
CA VAL A 324 8.99 1.07 -10.89
C VAL A 324 8.77 2.37 -11.63
N ASN A 325 8.12 3.33 -10.98
CA ASN A 325 7.90 4.66 -11.55
C ASN A 325 8.14 5.72 -10.48
N ALA A 326 8.01 6.98 -10.86
CA ALA A 326 8.05 8.08 -9.92
C ALA A 326 7.09 9.20 -10.27
N VAL A 327 6.80 10.02 -9.28
CA VAL A 327 6.25 11.37 -9.47
C VAL A 327 7.35 12.41 -9.23
N ALA A 328 7.33 13.48 -10.01
CA ALA A 328 8.22 14.62 -9.86
C ALA A 328 7.40 15.88 -9.50
N PRO A 329 7.24 16.17 -8.19
CA PRO A 329 6.61 17.40 -7.77
C PRO A 329 7.48 18.62 -8.09
N ALA A 330 6.84 19.75 -8.41
CA ALA A 330 7.47 21.06 -8.21
C ALA A 330 7.32 21.50 -6.74
N THR A 331 6.94 22.75 -6.49
CA THR A 331 6.90 23.29 -5.14
C THR A 331 5.55 22.99 -4.47
N VAL A 332 5.53 21.98 -3.61
CA VAL A 332 4.38 21.62 -2.77
C VAL A 332 4.63 22.13 -1.35
N VAL A 333 3.88 23.17 -0.94
CA VAL A 333 4.11 23.89 0.34
C VAL A 333 3.18 23.39 1.45
N LYS A 334 1.90 23.16 1.13
CA LYS A 334 0.84 22.78 2.06
C LYS A 334 1.22 21.51 2.84
N GLY A 335 1.19 21.59 4.18
CA GLY A 335 1.49 20.46 5.06
C GLY A 335 2.91 19.88 4.96
N SER A 336 3.85 20.55 4.28
CA SER A 336 5.19 20.03 4.04
C SER A 336 6.15 20.34 5.19
N THR A 337 6.82 19.32 5.72
CA THR A 337 7.89 19.46 6.72
C THR A 337 9.12 20.16 6.16
N MET A 338 9.29 20.19 4.83
CA MET A 338 10.35 20.96 4.18
C MET A 338 10.10 22.47 4.24
N PHE A 339 8.88 22.93 4.53
CA PHE A 339 8.53 24.35 4.64
C PHE A 339 8.09 24.69 6.07
N PRO A 340 9.00 24.64 7.06
CA PRO A 340 8.71 25.12 8.40
C PRO A 340 8.50 26.64 8.38
N ARG A 341 7.80 27.17 9.39
CA ARG A 341 7.41 28.59 9.47
C ARG A 341 8.56 29.55 9.15
N ASP A 342 9.70 29.38 9.79
CA ASP A 342 10.86 30.26 9.61
C ASP A 342 11.38 30.28 8.16
N ARG A 343 11.36 29.11 7.50
CA ARG A 343 11.73 29.02 6.07
C ARG A 343 10.69 29.68 5.18
N VAL A 344 9.41 29.55 5.50
CA VAL A 344 8.32 30.21 4.75
C VAL A 344 8.47 31.72 4.87
N ILE A 345 8.62 32.26 6.08
CA ILE A 345 8.87 33.69 6.34
C ILE A 345 10.10 34.19 5.59
N ALA A 346 11.23 33.49 5.69
CA ALA A 346 12.44 33.84 4.96
C ALA A 346 12.23 33.84 3.43
N SER A 347 11.40 32.94 2.92
CA SER A 347 11.08 32.86 1.48
C SER A 347 10.15 34.01 1.06
N LEU A 348 9.13 34.33 1.85
CA LEU A 348 8.22 35.46 1.61
C LEU A 348 9.00 36.78 1.58
N ALA A 349 9.89 37.00 2.56
CA ALA A 349 10.77 38.16 2.60
C ALA A 349 11.71 38.23 1.39
N LYS A 350 12.35 37.10 1.02
CA LYS A 350 13.24 37.01 -0.15
C LYS A 350 12.53 37.39 -1.46
N TYR A 351 11.26 37.03 -1.60
CA TYR A 351 10.48 37.31 -2.81
C TYR A 351 9.66 38.60 -2.72
N ALA A 352 9.83 39.40 -1.65
CA ALA A 352 9.06 40.61 -1.40
C ALA A 352 7.52 40.39 -1.47
N ILE A 353 7.06 39.25 -0.94
CA ILE A 353 5.64 38.94 -0.81
C ILE A 353 5.16 39.55 0.51
N GLU A 354 4.02 40.23 0.51
CA GLU A 354 3.46 40.87 1.70
C GLU A 354 2.93 39.84 2.72
N PHE A 355 3.43 39.91 3.95
CA PHE A 355 2.98 39.09 5.07
C PHE A 355 3.13 39.83 6.41
N SER A 356 2.34 39.43 7.40
CA SER A 356 2.52 39.77 8.81
C SER A 356 3.06 38.56 9.56
N GLU A 357 3.97 38.80 10.51
CA GLU A 357 4.52 37.75 11.38
C GLU A 357 3.47 37.15 12.33
N ASP A 358 2.31 37.79 12.50
CA ASP A 358 1.21 37.29 13.32
C ASP A 358 0.28 36.33 12.57
N GLU A 359 0.42 36.20 11.24
CA GLU A 359 -0.39 35.27 10.45
C GLU A 359 -0.07 33.82 10.82
N ASP A 360 -1.09 32.95 10.79
CA ASP A 360 -0.87 31.53 11.04
C ASP A 360 0.03 30.90 9.95
N THR A 361 0.68 29.79 10.29
CA THR A 361 1.67 29.18 9.41
C THR A 361 1.05 28.66 8.10
N GLU A 362 -0.22 28.26 8.10
CA GLU A 362 -0.88 27.77 6.88
C GLU A 362 -1.23 28.92 5.94
N ALA A 363 -1.70 30.06 6.46
CA ALA A 363 -1.90 31.27 5.65
C ALA A 363 -0.59 31.75 4.98
N LEU A 364 0.52 31.73 5.72
CA LEU A 364 1.84 32.05 5.17
C LEU A 364 2.27 31.04 4.08
N ARG A 365 2.01 29.76 4.29
CA ARG A 365 2.27 28.70 3.32
C ARG A 365 1.43 28.88 2.06
N GLU A 366 0.17 29.26 2.19
CA GLU A 366 -0.74 29.52 1.07
C GLU A 366 -0.26 30.68 0.21
N LYS A 367 0.14 31.81 0.81
CA LYS A 367 0.75 32.94 0.09
C LYS A 367 1.97 32.50 -0.72
N LEU A 368 2.84 31.71 -0.11
CA LEU A 368 4.03 31.19 -0.78
C LEU A 368 3.67 30.20 -1.90
N ALA A 369 2.69 29.33 -1.70
CA ALA A 369 2.20 28.40 -2.71
C ALA A 369 1.63 29.14 -3.93
N ASN A 370 0.79 30.16 -3.70
CA ASN A 370 0.21 30.99 -4.75
C ASN A 370 1.27 31.76 -5.54
N PHE A 371 2.34 32.19 -4.89
CA PHE A 371 3.47 32.79 -5.60
C PHE A 371 4.18 31.80 -6.53
N TYR A 372 4.44 30.57 -6.07
CA TYR A 372 5.03 29.55 -6.92
C TYR A 372 4.09 29.11 -8.04
N ALA A 373 2.79 29.03 -7.78
CA ALA A 373 1.76 28.73 -8.77
C ALA A 373 1.83 29.67 -9.99
N LYS A 374 2.01 30.97 -9.77
CA LYS A 374 2.14 31.97 -10.85
C LYS A 374 3.33 31.74 -11.80
N ARG A 375 4.26 30.86 -11.45
CA ARG A 375 5.43 30.49 -12.27
C ARG A 375 5.20 29.23 -13.10
N THR A 376 4.05 28.59 -12.97
CA THR A 376 3.68 27.39 -13.72
C THR A 376 2.60 27.76 -14.75
N LEU A 377 2.43 26.94 -15.78
CA LEU A 377 1.46 27.22 -16.86
C LEU A 377 0.00 27.16 -16.40
N THR A 378 -0.31 26.30 -15.43
CA THR A 378 -1.67 26.18 -14.87
C THR A 378 -2.04 27.34 -13.94
N GLN A 379 -1.06 28.05 -13.39
CA GLN A 379 -1.26 29.13 -12.42
C GLN A 379 -2.05 28.75 -11.17
N VAL A 380 -2.12 27.45 -10.87
CA VAL A 380 -2.78 26.89 -9.67
C VAL A 380 -1.73 26.27 -8.76
N ALA A 381 -1.92 26.40 -7.45
CA ALA A 381 -1.04 25.80 -6.46
C ALA A 381 -1.11 24.28 -6.55
N ILE A 382 0.06 23.64 -6.48
CA ILE A 382 0.17 22.19 -6.48
C ILE A 382 0.07 21.72 -5.03
N GLU A 383 -0.90 20.86 -4.76
CA GLU A 383 -1.18 20.32 -3.45
C GLU A 383 -0.65 18.88 -3.28
N PRO A 384 -0.51 18.39 -2.03
CA PRO A 384 -0.21 16.99 -1.75
C PRO A 384 -1.18 16.02 -2.45
N ASP A 385 -2.45 16.39 -2.55
CA ASP A 385 -3.51 15.56 -3.15
C ASP A 385 -3.29 15.35 -4.66
N ASP A 386 -2.73 16.34 -5.37
CA ASP A 386 -2.39 16.20 -6.79
C ASP A 386 -1.31 15.13 -7.01
N GLN A 387 -0.33 15.07 -6.11
CA GLN A 387 0.71 14.05 -6.14
C GLN A 387 0.15 12.68 -5.78
N ALA A 388 -0.74 12.63 -4.77
CA ALA A 388 -1.41 11.42 -4.35
C ALA A 388 -2.26 10.81 -5.47
N GLU A 389 -2.93 11.62 -6.29
CA GLU A 389 -3.68 11.15 -7.47
C GLU A 389 -2.76 10.52 -8.52
N ALA A 390 -1.62 11.15 -8.83
CA ALA A 390 -0.65 10.57 -9.77
C ALA A 390 -0.03 9.27 -9.23
N ILE A 391 0.26 9.20 -7.93
CA ILE A 391 0.71 7.96 -7.28
C ILE A 391 -0.38 6.88 -7.38
N PHE A 392 -1.64 7.21 -7.10
CA PHE A 392 -2.77 6.30 -7.28
C PHE A 392 -2.81 5.70 -8.70
N LEU A 393 -2.70 6.54 -9.74
CA LEU A 393 -2.67 6.07 -11.12
C LEU A 393 -1.51 5.10 -11.39
N LEU A 394 -0.31 5.38 -10.85
CA LEU A 394 0.88 4.55 -11.01
C LEU A 394 0.76 3.19 -10.31
N VAL A 395 0.16 3.13 -9.12
CA VAL A 395 -0.01 1.87 -8.35
C VAL A 395 -1.23 1.07 -8.82
N SER A 396 -2.22 1.73 -9.41
CA SER A 396 -3.40 1.09 -9.99
C SER A 396 -3.08 0.29 -11.28
N LYS A 397 -4.07 -0.45 -11.77
CA LYS A 397 -3.96 -1.16 -13.06
C LYS A 397 -4.11 -0.24 -14.28
N ARG A 398 -4.51 1.03 -14.09
CA ARG A 398 -4.74 2.00 -15.18
C ARG A 398 -3.47 2.28 -15.99
N LEU A 399 -2.31 2.28 -15.34
CA LEU A 399 -0.99 2.41 -15.96
C LEU A 399 -0.18 1.10 -15.92
N GLY A 400 -0.87 -0.05 -16.01
CA GLY A 400 -0.26 -1.38 -15.87
C GLY A 400 0.80 -1.74 -16.93
N LYS A 401 0.95 -0.94 -17.98
CA LYS A 401 1.99 -1.09 -19.03
C LYS A 401 3.10 -0.03 -18.95
N THR A 402 3.17 0.71 -17.85
CA THR A 402 4.14 1.80 -17.64
C THR A 402 5.13 1.44 -16.52
N THR A 403 6.42 1.49 -16.82
CA THR A 403 7.55 1.30 -15.88
C THR A 403 8.76 2.11 -16.36
N GLY A 404 9.64 2.52 -15.46
CA GLY A 404 10.85 3.31 -15.74
C GLY A 404 10.58 4.81 -15.97
N HIS A 405 9.36 5.29 -15.73
CA HIS A 405 8.98 6.67 -16.03
C HIS A 405 8.81 7.54 -14.78
N VAL A 406 9.07 8.83 -14.97
CA VAL A 406 8.87 9.87 -13.96
C VAL A 406 7.77 10.80 -14.48
N ILE A 407 6.64 10.87 -13.78
CA ILE A 407 5.49 11.70 -14.15
C ILE A 407 5.62 13.05 -13.46
N PRO A 408 5.77 14.16 -14.20
CA PRO A 408 5.74 15.49 -13.60
C PRO A 408 4.33 15.84 -13.13
N VAL A 409 4.23 16.33 -11.90
CA VAL A 409 3.02 16.94 -11.35
C VAL A 409 3.44 18.30 -10.82
N ASP A 410 3.66 19.21 -11.75
CA ASP A 410 4.42 20.45 -11.56
C ASP A 410 3.68 21.71 -12.05
N GLY A 411 2.40 21.57 -12.41
CA GLY A 411 1.59 22.66 -12.96
C GLY A 411 2.04 23.14 -14.33
N GLY A 412 2.88 22.38 -15.04
CA GLY A 412 3.48 22.77 -16.31
C GLY A 412 4.70 23.67 -16.12
N LEU A 413 5.64 23.28 -15.26
CA LEU A 413 6.89 24.04 -15.07
C LEU A 413 7.76 23.91 -16.32
N GLN A 414 7.83 24.98 -17.13
CA GLN A 414 8.45 24.95 -18.46
C GLN A 414 9.92 24.52 -18.44
N ASP A 415 10.69 24.97 -17.44
CA ASP A 415 12.10 24.58 -17.26
C ASP A 415 12.26 23.08 -17.00
N GLY A 416 11.20 22.40 -16.54
CA GLY A 416 11.17 20.99 -16.22
C GLY A 416 10.76 20.08 -17.37
N PHE A 417 10.49 20.61 -18.57
CA PHE A 417 10.05 19.81 -19.70
C PHE A 417 11.15 18.85 -20.17
N LEU A 418 10.85 17.55 -20.08
CA LEU A 418 11.71 16.49 -20.59
C LEU A 418 11.63 16.47 -22.11
N ARG A 419 12.79 16.27 -22.76
CA ARG A 419 12.91 16.18 -24.23
C ARG A 419 13.20 14.77 -24.67
#